data_AF-A0A4S3KGB5-F1
#
_entry.id   AF-A0A4S3KGB5-F1
#
_cell.length_a   1.000
_cell.length_b   1.000
_cell.length_c   1.000
_cell.angle_alpha   90.00
_cell.angle_beta   90.00
_cell.angle_gamma   90.00
#
_symmetry.space_group_name_H-M   'P 1'
#
loop_
_entity.id
_entity.type
_entity.pdbx_description
1 polymer ?
#
loop_
_entity_poly.entity_id
_entity_poly.type
_entity_poly.pdbx_seq_one_letter_code
_entity_poly.pdbx_strand_id
1 'polypeptide(L)'
;FAIAHPNIQLLTAAGNDAQQFWSGTWNPMTISTKISPSPTSTTDAYTYTQAQNFGTAGNPLPYMSFPVAAGDTVTYVVEWDDTWPLSSSATNDPNDYDVFLTDTSGNILACSMGINAGPVSTSTAAPSPSYCDLGSSPGTLTSPGPQPVQGNQYTNNGSSTQTLQLHIYMRNGTPGANLKVLVFANNHSFQLIPNNPVGSIYGQSALPAPYELTTTAISAANVAASNFTIEPYASEGPISFSQPSTGTSTIQKPDFTAVDCVDVTGVGGFGQNNNTTPPSATFCGTSATPEATGAVLALLKSAFPSSTLSSSAMLQAGAQALTSSASNGSGNPNGVYGYGLVNAYNSAAAIAPKPLATISAPAANNTSIQPGGTVSFSGSCSANGAPGSTALAWAFGTGASPSTSTSSSVTVTYATAGTYTATLTCTNNAFNTSTTATRMVTAAVPPPPPASGGGGGGLGLFSLTALAALGAAEAMRRRRIGLRQ
;
A
#
# COMPACT_ATOMS: atom_id res chain seq x y z
N PHE A 1 5.01 16.70 10.83
CA PHE A 1 5.55 17.39 9.64
C PHE A 1 4.75 17.07 8.38
N ALA A 2 4.71 15.81 7.89
CA ALA A 2 4.01 15.47 6.63
C ALA A 2 2.53 15.89 6.59
N ILE A 3 1.80 15.74 7.71
CA ILE A 3 0.41 16.23 7.85
C ILE A 3 0.28 17.74 7.59
N ALA A 4 1.27 18.53 8.04
CA ALA A 4 1.30 19.98 7.87
C ALA A 4 1.86 20.42 6.49
N HIS A 5 2.51 19.51 5.77
CA HIS A 5 3.16 19.79 4.48
C HIS A 5 2.76 18.73 3.43
N PRO A 6 1.51 18.74 2.94
CA PRO A 6 0.97 17.69 2.07
C PRO A 6 1.66 17.57 0.71
N ASN A 7 2.46 18.58 0.33
CA ASN A 7 3.27 18.56 -0.89
C ASN A 7 4.58 17.79 -0.73
N ILE A 8 4.98 17.47 0.50
CA ILE A 8 6.20 16.73 0.80
C ILE A 8 5.83 15.26 1.04
N GLN A 9 6.40 14.36 0.25
CA GLN A 9 6.27 12.93 0.49
C GLN A 9 7.35 12.47 1.46
N LEU A 10 6.94 11.93 2.61
CA LEU A 10 7.84 11.21 3.49
C LEU A 10 8.00 9.77 3.00
N LEU A 11 9.26 9.33 2.87
CA LEU A 11 9.66 7.98 2.49
C LEU A 11 10.57 7.44 3.60
N THR A 12 10.27 6.25 4.10
CA THR A 12 11.00 5.66 5.22
C THR A 12 11.25 4.18 5.02
N ALA A 13 12.33 3.72 5.65
CA ALA A 13 12.73 2.34 5.64
C ALA A 13 11.74 1.53 6.47
N ALA A 14 11.34 0.37 5.98
CA ALA A 14 10.63 -0.61 6.78
C ALA A 14 11.64 -1.40 7.64
N GLY A 15 12.39 -0.71 8.50
CA GLY A 15 13.34 -1.36 9.42
C GLY A 15 12.65 -2.19 10.50
N ASN A 16 13.29 -3.27 10.97
CA ASN A 16 12.92 -3.96 12.22
C ASN A 16 13.30 -3.08 13.43
N ASP A 17 12.51 -3.08 14.50
CA ASP A 17 12.44 -4.24 15.39
C ASP A 17 10.99 -4.68 15.82
N ALA A 18 9.99 -4.62 14.92
CA ALA A 18 8.59 -5.06 15.13
C ALA A 18 7.62 -4.09 15.85
N GLN A 19 7.70 -2.77 15.58
CA GLN A 19 6.85 -1.67 16.10
C GLN A 19 5.39 -1.97 16.48
N GLN A 20 5.20 -2.58 17.64
CA GLN A 20 3.96 -2.46 18.39
C GLN A 20 4.18 -1.31 19.34
N PHE A 21 4.03 -0.07 18.87
CA PHE A 21 4.03 1.06 19.78
C PHE A 21 2.61 1.54 20.06
N TRP A 22 2.35 1.81 21.33
CA TRP A 22 1.17 2.53 21.79
C TRP A 22 1.64 3.91 22.24
N SER A 23 0.96 4.95 21.78
CA SER A 23 1.13 6.31 22.28
C SER A 23 -0.22 6.84 22.71
N GLY A 24 -0.32 7.40 23.91
CA GLY A 24 -1.58 7.92 24.40
C GLY A 24 -1.43 8.66 25.71
N THR A 25 -2.52 9.28 26.14
CA THR A 25 -2.56 9.95 27.44
C THR A 25 -2.62 8.92 28.56
N TRP A 26 -1.88 9.16 29.64
CA TRP A 26 -2.04 8.38 30.87
C TRP A 26 -3.43 8.61 31.45
N ASN A 27 -4.22 7.55 31.49
CA ASN A 27 -5.58 7.54 32.00
C ASN A 27 -5.60 6.58 33.19
N PRO A 28 -5.38 7.05 34.42
CA PRO A 28 -5.26 6.17 35.57
C PRO A 28 -6.58 5.45 35.84
N MET A 29 -6.50 4.15 36.09
CA MET A 29 -7.57 3.39 36.72
C MET A 29 -7.14 2.94 38.12
N THR A 30 -8.05 3.01 39.08
CA THR A 30 -7.80 2.57 40.45
C THR A 30 -7.63 1.05 40.49
N ILE A 31 -6.52 0.61 41.08
CA ILE A 31 -6.23 -0.80 41.35
C ILE A 31 -5.83 -0.99 42.82
N SER A 32 -5.73 -2.24 43.25
CA SER A 32 -5.18 -2.61 44.56
C SER A 32 -4.39 -3.89 44.41
N THR A 33 -3.24 -3.79 43.75
CA THR A 33 -2.35 -4.93 43.48
C THR A 33 -1.18 -4.89 44.45
N LYS A 34 -0.84 -6.03 45.07
CA LYS A 34 0.29 -6.15 45.99
C LYS A 34 1.31 -7.12 45.42
N ILE A 35 2.55 -6.66 45.19
CA ILE A 35 3.63 -7.45 44.59
C ILE A 35 4.86 -7.39 45.49
N SER A 36 5.41 -8.56 45.82
CA SER A 36 6.62 -8.70 46.61
C SER A 36 7.84 -8.95 45.72
N PRO A 37 9.00 -8.34 46.04
CA PRO A 37 10.28 -8.75 45.43
C PRO A 37 10.81 -10.07 46.03
N SER A 38 10.13 -10.64 47.03
CA SER A 38 10.52 -11.88 47.71
C SER A 38 9.44 -12.95 47.55
N PRO A 39 9.81 -14.21 47.23
CA PRO A 39 8.84 -15.29 47.09
C PRO A 39 8.35 -15.81 48.45
N THR A 40 9.05 -15.48 49.54
CA THR A 40 8.80 -16.02 50.89
C THR A 40 8.46 -14.94 51.93
N SER A 41 8.69 -13.66 51.63
CA SER A 41 8.36 -12.54 52.51
C SER A 41 7.32 -11.61 51.90
N THR A 42 6.43 -11.09 52.74
CA THR A 42 5.42 -10.08 52.37
C THR A 42 5.65 -8.72 53.04
N THR A 43 6.72 -8.58 53.84
CA THR A 43 7.06 -7.34 54.54
C THR A 43 7.59 -6.27 53.59
N ASP A 44 8.20 -6.68 52.48
CA ASP A 44 8.81 -5.78 51.49
C ASP A 44 7.93 -5.61 50.25
N ALA A 45 6.65 -5.98 50.36
CA ALA A 45 5.72 -5.97 49.25
C ALA A 45 5.12 -4.58 49.03
N TYR A 46 5.13 -4.16 47.78
CA TYR A 46 4.62 -2.86 47.35
C TYR A 46 3.15 -2.94 46.97
N THR A 47 2.40 -1.91 47.32
CA THR A 47 1.00 -1.76 46.91
C THR A 47 0.88 -0.71 45.82
N TYR A 48 0.26 -1.10 44.71
CA TYR A 48 -0.04 -0.24 43.58
C TYR A 48 -1.49 0.20 43.64
N THR A 49 -1.70 1.50 43.48
CA THR A 49 -3.02 2.13 43.58
C THR A 49 -3.56 2.56 42.22
N GLN A 50 -2.70 2.68 41.21
CA GLN A 50 -3.08 3.06 39.86
C GLN A 50 -2.41 2.18 38.80
N ALA A 51 -3.13 1.94 37.71
CA ALA A 51 -2.62 1.34 36.48
C ALA A 51 -3.00 2.20 35.28
N GLN A 52 -2.26 2.07 34.18
CA GLN A 52 -2.71 2.64 32.91
C GLN A 52 -3.99 1.95 32.45
N ASN A 53 -5.01 2.72 32.12
CA ASN A 53 -6.18 2.19 31.43
C ASN A 53 -5.87 2.08 29.93
N PHE A 54 -5.49 0.87 29.51
CA PHE A 54 -5.40 0.53 28.10
C PHE A 54 -6.77 0.19 27.50
N GLY A 55 -7.82 0.19 28.30
CA GLY A 55 -9.21 -0.13 27.96
C GLY A 55 -10.06 1.03 27.45
N THR A 56 -11.37 0.82 27.50
CA THR A 56 -12.40 1.84 27.20
C THR A 56 -12.94 2.41 28.50
N ALA A 57 -13.64 3.55 28.43
CA ALA A 57 -14.36 4.08 29.59
C ALA A 57 -15.40 3.09 30.17
N GLY A 58 -16.02 2.25 29.32
CA GLY A 58 -17.00 1.23 29.72
C GLY A 58 -16.43 -0.16 30.01
N ASN A 59 -15.18 -0.43 29.60
CA ASN A 59 -14.47 -1.68 29.89
C ASN A 59 -12.96 -1.38 30.06
N PRO A 60 -12.55 -0.85 31.23
CA PRO A 60 -11.17 -0.50 31.48
C PRO A 60 -10.30 -1.76 31.64
N LEU A 61 -9.09 -1.71 31.09
CA LEU A 61 -8.10 -2.80 31.20
C LEU A 61 -6.80 -2.25 31.76
N PRO A 62 -6.23 -2.86 32.82
CA PRO A 62 -4.99 -2.39 33.44
C PRO A 62 -3.73 -2.83 32.68
N TYR A 63 -3.89 -3.46 31.51
CA TYR A 63 -2.81 -4.04 30.72
C TYR A 63 -3.04 -3.93 29.22
N MET A 64 -1.93 -3.92 28.49
CA MET A 64 -1.88 -4.18 27.05
C MET A 64 -1.63 -5.66 26.81
N SER A 65 -2.24 -6.28 25.79
CA SER A 65 -2.10 -7.70 25.48
C SER A 65 -1.52 -7.92 24.09
N PHE A 66 -0.54 -8.83 23.95
CA PHE A 66 0.09 -9.15 22.66
C PHE A 66 0.64 -10.60 22.62
N PRO A 67 0.68 -11.25 21.44
CA PRO A 67 1.25 -12.59 21.27
C PRO A 67 2.77 -12.57 21.09
N VAL A 68 3.45 -13.63 21.55
CA VAL A 68 4.90 -13.87 21.39
C VAL A 68 5.11 -15.32 20.96
N ALA A 69 5.70 -15.56 19.78
CA ALA A 69 5.86 -16.92 19.25
C ALA A 69 6.90 -17.74 20.04
N ALA A 70 6.91 -19.06 19.84
CA ALA A 70 7.88 -19.95 20.47
C ALA A 70 9.30 -19.63 19.98
N GLY A 71 10.24 -19.45 20.91
CA GLY A 71 11.63 -19.07 20.64
C GLY A 71 11.86 -17.56 20.52
N ASP A 72 10.80 -16.76 20.35
CA ASP A 72 10.94 -15.31 20.19
C ASP A 72 11.26 -14.62 21.51
N THR A 73 12.03 -13.54 21.41
CA THR A 73 12.27 -12.61 22.51
C THR A 73 11.47 -11.33 22.30
N VAL A 74 10.64 -10.98 23.28
CA VAL A 74 10.00 -9.68 23.34
C VAL A 74 10.85 -8.71 24.15
N THR A 75 11.10 -7.53 23.60
CA THR A 75 11.68 -6.38 24.29
C THR A 75 10.61 -5.30 24.38
N TYR A 76 10.52 -4.60 25.51
CA TYR A 76 9.66 -3.43 25.62
C TYR A 76 10.43 -2.21 26.14
N VAL A 77 9.95 -1.04 25.77
CA VAL A 77 10.39 0.27 26.25
C VAL A 77 9.16 1.10 26.59
N VAL A 78 9.16 1.69 27.77
CA VAL A 78 8.14 2.62 28.25
C VAL A 78 8.82 3.97 28.49
N GLU A 79 8.35 5.01 27.82
CA GLU A 79 8.92 6.37 27.81
C GLU A 79 7.79 7.38 28.02
N TRP A 80 8.05 8.41 28.83
CA TRP A 80 7.15 9.55 28.96
C TRP A 80 7.60 10.70 28.06
N ASP A 81 6.68 11.18 27.22
CA ASP A 81 6.94 12.27 26.26
C ASP A 81 6.98 13.65 26.94
N ASP A 82 6.55 13.76 28.20
CA ASP A 82 6.60 14.99 29.00
C ASP A 82 7.44 14.85 30.27
N THR A 83 8.04 15.97 30.69
CA THR A 83 9.01 15.96 31.78
C THR A 83 8.36 15.79 33.14
N TRP A 84 8.96 14.99 34.00
CA TRP A 84 8.50 14.79 35.36
C TRP A 84 9.07 15.85 36.33
N PRO A 85 8.26 16.39 37.26
CA PRO A 85 8.78 17.19 38.35
C PRO A 85 9.54 16.28 39.32
N LEU A 86 10.87 16.30 39.27
CA LEU A 86 11.72 15.55 40.19
C LEU A 86 11.43 15.96 41.63
N SER A 87 10.90 15.05 42.45
CA SER A 87 10.84 15.27 43.90
C SER A 87 12.21 14.92 44.50
N SER A 88 13.12 15.90 44.49
CA SER A 88 14.36 15.98 45.27
C SER A 88 15.02 14.65 45.68
N SER A 89 16.03 14.20 44.92
CA SER A 89 17.19 13.34 45.32
C SER A 89 16.99 12.17 46.31
N ALA A 90 15.77 11.69 46.55
CA ALA A 90 15.49 10.63 47.49
C ALA A 90 15.69 9.27 46.80
N THR A 91 16.41 8.36 47.46
CA THR A 91 16.31 6.93 47.16
C THR A 91 14.85 6.52 47.32
N ASN A 92 14.21 6.00 46.26
CA ASN A 92 12.76 5.77 46.12
C ASN A 92 11.97 7.04 45.78
N ASP A 93 12.00 7.46 44.52
CA ASP A 93 11.14 8.53 44.01
C ASP A 93 9.67 8.13 44.22
N PRO A 94 8.87 8.92 44.97
CA PRO A 94 7.46 8.63 45.18
C PRO A 94 6.62 8.69 43.91
N ASN A 95 7.15 9.20 42.78
CA ASN A 95 6.47 9.23 41.48
C ASN A 95 6.83 8.06 40.55
N ASP A 96 7.57 7.05 41.01
CA ASP A 96 8.06 5.96 40.16
C ASP A 96 6.94 5.04 39.61
N TYR A 97 7.19 4.47 38.43
CA TYR A 97 6.34 3.47 37.78
C TYR A 97 7.08 2.14 37.64
N ASP A 98 6.33 1.06 37.78
CA ASP A 98 6.86 -0.29 37.65
C ASP A 98 6.14 -1.01 36.51
N VAL A 99 6.89 -1.77 35.74
CA VAL A 99 6.38 -2.47 34.56
C VAL A 99 6.45 -3.97 34.78
N PHE A 100 5.34 -4.65 34.52
CA PHE A 100 5.21 -6.10 34.68
C PHE A 100 4.75 -6.73 33.39
N LEU A 101 5.32 -7.88 33.06
CA LEU A 101 4.89 -8.74 31.98
C LEU A 101 4.30 -10.01 32.59
N THR A 102 3.05 -10.31 32.30
CA THR A 102 2.35 -11.50 32.81
C THR A 102 1.89 -12.41 31.69
N ASP A 103 1.62 -13.67 32.02
CA ASP A 103 0.77 -14.51 31.19
C ASP A 103 -0.72 -14.12 31.32
N THR A 104 -1.61 -14.79 30.59
CA THR A 104 -3.07 -14.57 30.67
C THR A 104 -3.69 -15.03 31.98
N SER A 105 -2.97 -15.78 32.81
CA SER A 105 -3.39 -16.19 34.16
C SER A 105 -2.95 -15.18 35.23
N GLY A 106 -2.21 -14.14 34.85
CA GLY A 106 -1.72 -13.09 35.74
C GLY A 106 -0.42 -13.44 36.44
N ASN A 107 0.27 -14.53 36.08
CA ASN A 107 1.57 -14.85 36.66
C ASN A 107 2.63 -13.91 36.10
N ILE A 108 3.44 -13.30 36.97
CA ILE A 108 4.51 -12.39 36.56
C ILE A 108 5.66 -13.21 35.98
N LEU A 109 5.97 -12.96 34.71
CA LEU A 109 7.02 -13.64 33.94
C LEU A 109 8.31 -12.81 33.88
N ALA A 110 8.16 -11.49 33.81
CA ALA A 110 9.24 -10.52 33.87
C ALA A 110 8.73 -9.23 34.50
N CYS A 111 9.61 -8.47 35.15
CA CYS A 111 9.24 -7.23 35.80
C CYS A 111 10.45 -6.30 35.86
N SER A 112 10.20 -5.00 35.98
CA SER A 112 11.22 -4.00 36.26
C SER A 112 10.68 -3.02 37.29
N MET A 113 11.43 -2.83 38.37
CA MET A 113 11.05 -1.97 39.48
C MET A 113 12.14 -0.93 39.74
N GLY A 114 11.93 0.30 39.26
CA GLY A 114 12.77 1.49 39.49
C GLY A 114 14.13 1.64 38.79
N ILE A 115 14.71 0.63 38.12
CA ILE A 115 15.81 0.76 37.11
C ILE A 115 16.04 -0.55 36.37
N ASN A 116 16.71 -0.44 35.20
CA ASN A 116 17.17 -1.52 34.32
C ASN A 116 17.45 -2.84 35.06
N ALA A 117 16.55 -3.81 34.86
CA ALA A 117 16.85 -5.19 35.17
C ALA A 117 17.77 -5.68 34.04
N GLY A 118 18.97 -6.14 34.40
CA GLY A 118 19.66 -7.11 33.56
C GLY A 118 18.76 -8.36 33.39
N PRO A 119 19.10 -9.27 32.47
CA PRO A 119 18.28 -10.44 32.18
C PRO A 119 17.89 -11.18 33.46
N VAL A 120 16.65 -11.67 33.48
CA VAL A 120 16.03 -12.45 34.56
C VAL A 120 17.08 -13.34 35.23
N SER A 121 17.30 -13.14 36.54
CA SER A 121 18.08 -14.08 37.33
C SER A 121 17.38 -15.43 37.32
N THR A 122 18.13 -16.52 37.37
CA THR A 122 17.61 -17.89 37.36
C THR A 122 16.93 -18.27 38.68
N SER A 123 15.98 -17.47 39.18
CA SER A 123 15.14 -17.85 40.31
C SER A 123 14.46 -19.19 40.02
N THR A 124 14.58 -20.12 40.95
CA THR A 124 13.93 -21.43 40.89
C THR A 124 12.49 -21.41 41.38
N ALA A 125 12.01 -20.26 41.91
CA ALA A 125 10.62 -20.10 42.33
C ALA A 125 9.70 -19.97 41.11
N ALA A 126 8.55 -20.64 41.17
CA ALA A 126 7.56 -20.57 40.10
C ALA A 126 6.97 -19.15 39.96
N PRO A 127 6.68 -18.69 38.72
CA PRO A 127 5.94 -17.45 38.47
C PRO A 127 4.65 -17.37 39.30
N SER A 128 4.34 -16.19 39.84
CA SER A 128 3.15 -15.95 40.67
C SER A 128 2.63 -14.52 40.46
N PRO A 129 1.32 -14.25 40.62
CA PRO A 129 0.78 -12.89 40.50
C PRO A 129 1.27 -11.91 41.58
N SER A 130 1.79 -12.43 42.70
CA SER A 130 2.20 -11.63 43.86
C SER A 130 3.72 -11.52 44.04
N TYR A 131 4.51 -12.04 43.10
CA TYR A 131 5.96 -12.14 43.22
C TYR A 131 6.67 -11.67 41.94
N CYS A 132 7.64 -10.78 42.09
CA CYS A 132 8.51 -10.30 41.04
C CYS A 132 9.97 -10.60 41.41
N ASP A 133 10.69 -11.38 40.60
CA ASP A 133 12.12 -11.64 40.80
C ASP A 133 12.96 -10.49 40.23
N LEU A 134 13.63 -9.73 41.11
CA LEU A 134 14.53 -8.64 40.74
C LEU A 134 16.01 -9.07 40.64
N GLY A 135 16.34 -10.34 40.90
CA GLY A 135 17.71 -10.84 40.93
C GLY A 135 18.56 -10.33 42.10
N SER A 136 19.86 -10.65 42.07
CA SER A 136 20.80 -10.45 43.19
C SER A 136 21.53 -9.09 43.22
N SER A 137 21.25 -8.18 42.28
CA SER A 137 21.73 -6.79 42.31
C SER A 137 20.73 -5.87 41.60
N PRO A 138 19.64 -5.46 42.27
CA PRO A 138 18.92 -4.29 41.80
C PRO A 138 19.92 -3.13 41.85
N GLY A 139 20.13 -2.45 40.72
CA GLY A 139 21.03 -1.29 40.69
C GLY A 139 20.62 -0.24 41.74
N THR A 140 21.46 0.78 41.96
CA THR A 140 21.08 1.93 42.81
C THR A 140 19.99 2.75 42.13
N LEU A 141 18.79 2.83 42.74
CA LEU A 141 17.61 3.51 42.19
C LEU A 141 17.94 4.96 41.81
N THR A 142 18.26 5.20 40.54
CA THR A 142 18.52 6.53 40.02
C THR A 142 17.26 7.08 39.39
N SER A 143 16.93 8.33 39.71
CA SER A 143 15.88 9.06 39.03
C SER A 143 16.17 9.15 37.52
N PRO A 144 15.30 8.65 36.64
CA PRO A 144 15.59 8.58 35.22
C PRO A 144 15.33 9.94 34.57
N GLY A 145 16.33 10.81 34.60
CA GLY A 145 16.38 12.04 33.81
C GLY A 145 15.17 12.98 33.94
N PRO A 146 15.06 14.00 33.07
CA PRO A 146 13.87 14.84 33.00
C PRO A 146 12.65 14.10 32.40
N GLN A 147 12.87 13.03 31.62
CA GLN A 147 11.85 12.13 31.06
C GLN A 147 12.23 10.69 31.41
N PRO A 148 11.38 9.94 32.13
CA PRO A 148 11.76 8.60 32.51
C PRO A 148 11.51 7.57 31.42
N VAL A 149 12.45 6.62 31.33
CA VAL A 149 12.49 5.54 30.35
C VAL A 149 12.81 4.23 31.06
N GLN A 150 12.05 3.18 30.78
CA GLN A 150 12.23 1.85 31.36
C GLN A 150 12.06 0.79 30.28
N GLY A 151 13.01 -0.13 30.17
CA GLY A 151 12.92 -1.25 29.23
C GLY A 151 13.32 -2.58 29.84
N ASN A 152 12.87 -3.67 29.22
CA ASN A 152 13.20 -5.04 29.63
C ASN A 152 12.98 -6.04 28.48
N GLN A 153 13.40 -7.30 28.70
CA GLN A 153 13.28 -8.40 27.75
C GLN A 153 12.66 -9.66 28.37
N TYR A 154 11.98 -10.44 27.56
CA TYR A 154 11.45 -11.77 27.90
C TYR A 154 11.52 -12.71 26.70
N THR A 155 12.03 -13.92 26.89
CA THR A 155 12.09 -14.95 25.85
C THR A 155 11.04 -16.03 26.10
N ASN A 156 10.20 -16.33 25.11
CA ASN A 156 9.30 -17.46 25.15
C ASN A 156 10.06 -18.77 24.87
N ASN A 157 10.56 -19.40 25.93
CA ASN A 157 11.26 -20.69 25.85
C ASN A 157 10.32 -21.90 25.65
N GLY A 158 9.02 -21.69 25.48
CA GLY A 158 8.02 -22.73 25.25
C GLY A 158 8.00 -23.23 23.80
N SER A 159 7.11 -24.18 23.52
CA SER A 159 6.93 -24.77 22.18
C SER A 159 5.75 -24.20 21.39
N SER A 160 5.03 -23.23 21.94
CA SER A 160 3.87 -22.58 21.31
C SER A 160 3.88 -21.07 21.56
N THR A 161 3.14 -20.33 20.73
CA THR A 161 2.88 -18.90 20.95
C THR A 161 2.20 -18.67 22.30
N GLN A 162 2.72 -17.73 23.08
CA GLN A 162 2.16 -17.29 24.35
C GLN A 162 1.53 -15.91 24.18
N THR A 163 0.39 -15.66 24.81
CA THR A 163 -0.17 -14.31 24.92
C THR A 163 0.30 -13.69 26.22
N LEU A 164 0.96 -12.53 26.12
CA LEU A 164 1.50 -11.80 27.25
C LEU A 164 0.71 -10.52 27.50
N GLN A 165 0.73 -10.06 28.75
CA GLN A 165 0.10 -8.83 29.19
C GLN A 165 1.13 -7.90 29.82
N LEU A 166 1.26 -6.68 29.30
CA LEU A 166 2.12 -5.64 29.83
C LEU A 166 1.30 -4.70 30.72
N HIS A 167 1.69 -4.63 31.99
CA HIS A 167 1.06 -3.80 33.01
C HIS A 167 2.02 -2.67 33.38
N ILE A 168 1.48 -1.45 33.49
CA ILE A 168 2.22 -0.28 33.97
C ILE A 168 1.51 0.20 35.22
N TYR A 169 2.15 0.00 36.38
CA TYR A 169 1.58 0.30 37.68
C TYR A 169 2.31 1.46 38.35
N MET A 170 1.56 2.22 39.15
CA MET A 170 2.09 3.26 40.00
C MET A 170 1.72 3.04 41.45
N ARG A 171 2.67 3.36 42.33
CA ARG A 171 2.50 3.28 43.78
C ARG A 171 1.85 4.56 44.29
N ASN A 172 2.51 5.71 44.04
CA ASN A 172 2.10 7.07 44.40
C ASN A 172 2.49 8.04 43.27
N GLY A 173 2.03 9.30 43.32
CA GLY A 173 2.49 10.38 42.42
C GLY A 173 1.50 10.86 41.37
N THR A 174 1.95 11.78 40.52
CA THR A 174 1.21 12.28 39.34
C THR A 174 2.17 12.28 38.16
N PRO A 175 2.09 11.28 37.27
CA PRO A 175 3.05 11.15 36.18
C PRO A 175 2.82 12.25 35.15
N GLY A 176 3.69 12.27 34.15
CA GLY A 176 3.40 12.94 32.89
C GLY A 176 2.02 12.56 32.32
N ALA A 177 1.52 13.36 31.41
CA ALA A 177 0.28 13.08 30.71
C ALA A 177 0.50 12.18 29.50
N ASN A 178 1.67 12.21 28.86
CA ASN A 178 1.86 11.59 27.55
C ASN A 178 2.82 10.40 27.65
N LEU A 179 2.29 9.21 27.42
CA LEU A 179 3.01 7.95 27.55
C LEU A 179 3.18 7.30 26.18
N LYS A 180 4.40 6.81 25.94
CA LYS A 180 4.77 6.01 24.78
C LYS A 180 5.29 4.65 25.25
N VAL A 181 4.73 3.59 24.69
CA VAL A 181 5.13 2.21 24.93
C VAL A 181 5.54 1.64 23.59
N LEU A 182 6.74 1.07 23.49
CA LEU A 182 7.21 0.33 22.33
C LEU A 182 7.40 -1.13 22.73
N VAL A 183 6.83 -2.04 21.96
CA VAL A 183 6.99 -3.49 22.09
C VAL A 183 7.58 -4.01 20.80
N PHE A 184 8.63 -4.81 20.94
CA PHE A 184 9.45 -5.39 19.89
C PHE A 184 9.46 -6.90 20.13
N ALA A 185 9.23 -7.73 19.12
CA ALA A 185 9.27 -9.18 19.27
C ALA A 185 10.12 -9.77 18.13
N ASN A 186 11.38 -10.10 18.41
CA ASN A 186 12.34 -10.64 17.43
C ASN A 186 13.45 -11.50 18.11
N ASN A 187 14.11 -12.37 17.34
CA ASN A 187 15.23 -13.23 17.75
C ASN A 187 16.56 -12.50 18.07
N HIS A 188 16.51 -11.21 18.41
CA HIS A 188 17.70 -10.40 18.69
C HIS A 188 17.56 -9.66 20.02
N SER A 189 18.57 -9.79 20.89
CA SER A 189 18.66 -9.04 22.15
C SER A 189 19.05 -7.59 21.87
N PHE A 190 18.27 -6.62 22.36
CA PHE A 190 18.61 -5.20 22.29
C PHE A 190 19.36 -4.74 23.56
N GLN A 191 20.58 -4.20 23.41
CA GLN A 191 21.24 -3.52 24.52
C GLN A 191 20.89 -2.03 24.44
N LEU A 192 20.10 -1.52 25.39
CA LEU A 192 19.95 -0.08 25.60
C LEU A 192 21.35 0.50 25.86
N ILE A 193 21.96 1.13 24.86
CA ILE A 193 23.18 1.90 25.08
C ILE A 193 22.78 3.07 25.99
N PRO A 194 23.36 3.21 27.20
CA PRO A 194 23.09 4.36 28.04
C PRO A 194 23.45 5.65 27.28
N ASN A 195 22.55 6.64 27.29
CA ASN A 195 22.69 7.96 26.63
C ASN A 195 22.44 8.02 25.11
N ASN A 196 21.42 7.34 24.58
CA ASN A 196 20.98 7.63 23.22
C ASN A 196 20.39 9.06 23.10
N PRO A 197 20.68 9.81 22.03
CA PRO A 197 20.08 11.13 21.81
C PRO A 197 18.56 11.03 21.70
N VAL A 198 17.87 12.05 22.23
CA VAL A 198 16.43 12.28 22.08
C VAL A 198 16.06 12.19 20.59
N GLY A 199 15.11 11.32 20.24
CA GLY A 199 14.59 11.19 18.86
C GLY A 199 15.14 10.03 18.01
N SER A 200 15.81 9.04 18.61
CA SER A 200 16.21 7.81 17.90
C SER A 200 14.98 6.97 17.48
N ILE A 201 14.91 6.52 16.22
CA ILE A 201 13.73 5.83 15.67
C ILE A 201 13.91 4.31 15.74
N TYR A 202 12.96 3.61 16.38
CA TYR A 202 12.91 2.15 16.43
C TYR A 202 11.68 1.62 15.66
N GLY A 203 11.86 1.14 14.40
CA GLY A 203 11.00 0.27 13.54
C GLY A 203 10.13 0.90 12.36
N GLN A 204 9.02 0.27 11.89
CA GLN A 204 8.09 0.75 10.81
C GLN A 204 6.96 1.75 11.18
N SER A 205 6.99 2.97 10.67
CA SER A 205 5.93 3.97 10.93
C SER A 205 4.48 3.49 10.72
N ALA A 206 3.65 3.83 11.72
CA ALA A 206 2.21 3.65 11.74
C ALA A 206 1.41 4.63 10.87
N LEU A 207 2.06 5.64 10.26
CA LEU A 207 1.33 6.65 9.50
C LEU A 207 0.77 6.06 8.20
N PRO A 208 -0.56 6.14 7.96
CA PRO A 208 -1.14 5.62 6.73
C PRO A 208 -0.77 6.50 5.53
N ALA A 209 -0.84 5.92 4.34
CA ALA A 209 -0.81 6.71 3.11
C ALA A 209 -1.94 7.77 3.12
N PRO A 210 -1.72 8.97 2.54
CA PRO A 210 -0.57 9.38 1.75
C PRO A 210 0.57 10.03 2.56
N TYR A 211 0.44 10.12 3.89
CA TYR A 211 1.36 10.92 4.73
C TYR A 211 2.79 10.36 4.72
N GLU A 212 2.93 9.04 4.69
CA GLU A 212 4.21 8.35 4.69
C GLU A 212 4.14 7.07 3.88
N LEU A 213 5.20 6.80 3.11
CA LEU A 213 5.40 5.54 2.41
C LEU A 213 6.61 4.81 2.98
N THR A 214 6.36 3.58 3.41
CA THR A 214 7.35 2.67 3.98
C THR A 214 7.76 1.63 2.94
N THR A 215 9.03 1.28 2.92
CA THR A 215 9.59 0.37 1.91
C THR A 215 10.43 -0.72 2.56
N THR A 216 10.11 -1.98 2.28
CA THR A 216 10.88 -3.14 2.75
C THR A 216 11.92 -3.59 1.74
N ALA A 217 12.80 -4.50 2.13
CA ALA A 217 14.03 -4.83 1.41
C ALA A 217 14.03 -6.22 0.78
N ILE A 218 14.47 -6.28 -0.48
CA ILE A 218 14.94 -7.49 -1.16
C ILE A 218 16.30 -7.15 -1.78
N SER A 219 17.31 -8.01 -1.63
CA SER A 219 18.59 -7.81 -2.29
C SER A 219 18.45 -7.66 -3.81
N ALA A 220 19.16 -6.70 -4.38
CA ALA A 220 19.25 -6.50 -5.82
C ALA A 220 19.68 -7.77 -6.58
N ALA A 221 20.56 -8.59 -5.99
CA ALA A 221 21.00 -9.85 -6.59
C ALA A 221 19.86 -10.89 -6.64
N ASN A 222 19.05 -10.93 -5.59
CA ASN A 222 17.87 -11.79 -5.48
C ASN A 222 16.82 -11.40 -6.53
N VAL A 223 16.53 -10.11 -6.69
CA VAL A 223 15.65 -9.60 -7.77
C VAL A 223 16.19 -9.99 -9.15
N ALA A 224 17.50 -9.82 -9.40
CA ALA A 224 18.12 -10.20 -10.67
C ALA A 224 18.00 -11.71 -10.97
N ALA A 225 18.05 -12.54 -9.94
CA ALA A 225 17.84 -13.99 -10.03
C ALA A 225 16.35 -14.41 -10.06
N SER A 226 15.41 -13.46 -10.08
CA SER A 226 13.96 -13.72 -9.91
C SER A 226 13.61 -14.47 -8.61
N ASN A 227 14.45 -14.32 -7.59
CA ASN A 227 14.24 -14.84 -6.25
C ASN A 227 13.69 -13.72 -5.36
N PHE A 228 12.38 -13.71 -5.10
CA PHE A 228 11.72 -12.60 -4.39
C PHE A 228 11.57 -12.87 -2.88
N THR A 229 12.60 -13.41 -2.24
CA THR A 229 12.65 -13.56 -0.78
C THR A 229 13.00 -12.22 -0.13
N ILE A 230 12.18 -11.82 0.84
CA ILE A 230 12.43 -10.63 1.65
C ILE A 230 13.69 -10.81 2.51
N GLU A 231 14.44 -9.74 2.72
CA GLU A 231 15.64 -9.79 3.56
C GLU A 231 15.28 -10.12 5.02
N PRO A 232 16.10 -10.90 5.75
CA PRO A 232 15.75 -11.37 7.11
C PRO A 232 15.65 -10.24 8.15
N TYR A 233 16.22 -9.07 7.88
CA TYR A 233 16.11 -7.87 8.71
C TYR A 233 14.97 -6.93 8.28
N ALA A 234 14.28 -7.25 7.19
CA ALA A 234 13.19 -6.41 6.70
C ALA A 234 11.93 -6.67 7.53
N SER A 235 11.31 -5.60 8.01
CA SER A 235 10.07 -5.76 8.77
C SER A 235 8.92 -6.15 7.87
N GLU A 236 8.05 -6.97 8.44
CA GLU A 236 6.75 -7.33 7.90
C GLU A 236 5.66 -6.70 8.79
N GLY A 237 4.52 -6.40 8.21
CA GLY A 237 3.30 -6.07 8.92
C GLY A 237 2.23 -7.16 8.74
N PRO A 238 0.94 -6.79 8.76
CA PRO A 238 0.45 -5.43 8.94
C PRO A 238 0.59 -4.94 10.38
N ILE A 239 0.66 -3.62 10.57
CA ILE A 239 0.68 -3.04 11.92
C ILE A 239 -0.74 -3.09 12.47
N SER A 240 -0.93 -3.75 13.62
CA SER A 240 -2.23 -3.85 14.27
C SER A 240 -2.25 -3.07 15.57
N PHE A 241 -3.20 -2.16 15.71
CA PHE A 241 -3.50 -1.46 16.96
C PHE A 241 -4.70 -2.14 17.59
N SER A 242 -4.55 -2.65 18.80
CA SER A 242 -5.71 -3.05 19.59
C SER A 242 -6.01 -1.97 20.59
N GLN A 243 -7.14 -1.29 20.40
CA GLN A 243 -7.73 -0.43 21.41
C GLN A 243 -9.02 -1.06 21.86
N PRO A 244 -9.18 -1.44 23.13
CA PRO A 244 -10.42 -2.01 23.63
C PRO A 244 -11.64 -1.11 23.37
N SER A 245 -11.43 0.21 23.27
CA SER A 245 -12.49 1.22 23.04
C SER A 245 -12.98 1.30 21.61
N THR A 246 -12.11 0.97 20.65
CA THR A 246 -12.38 1.14 19.22
C THR A 246 -12.19 -0.15 18.42
N GLY A 247 -11.88 -1.25 19.10
CA GLY A 247 -11.51 -2.52 18.48
C GLY A 247 -10.09 -2.53 17.92
N THR A 248 -9.80 -3.59 17.16
CA THR A 248 -8.53 -3.73 16.44
C THR A 248 -8.61 -2.99 15.11
N SER A 249 -7.65 -2.09 14.86
CA SER A 249 -7.41 -1.49 13.56
C SER A 249 -6.10 -2.02 12.99
N THR A 250 -6.06 -2.23 11.68
CA THR A 250 -4.88 -2.77 11.00
C THR A 250 -4.48 -1.83 9.88
N ILE A 251 -3.22 -1.42 9.87
CA ILE A 251 -2.61 -0.61 8.82
C ILE A 251 -1.66 -1.50 8.04
N GLN A 252 -1.94 -1.63 6.74
CA GLN A 252 -1.13 -2.41 5.84
C GLN A 252 0.24 -1.74 5.65
N LYS A 253 1.27 -2.40 6.18
CA LYS A 253 2.69 -2.04 6.04
C LYS A 253 3.51 -3.32 5.83
N PRO A 254 4.70 -3.26 5.19
CA PRO A 254 5.21 -2.10 4.47
C PRO A 254 4.27 -1.70 3.32
N ASP A 255 4.37 -0.47 2.82
CA ASP A 255 3.57 -0.06 1.66
C ASP A 255 4.12 -0.69 0.39
N PHE A 256 5.43 -0.76 0.24
CA PHE A 256 6.08 -1.35 -0.92
C PHE A 256 7.32 -2.16 -0.54
N THR A 257 7.82 -2.92 -1.50
CA THR A 257 9.16 -3.52 -1.46
C THR A 257 10.07 -2.76 -2.42
N ALA A 258 11.33 -2.55 -2.06
CA ALA A 258 12.34 -2.02 -2.96
C ALA A 258 13.67 -2.78 -2.80
N VAL A 259 14.58 -2.54 -3.73
CA VAL A 259 15.89 -3.19 -3.71
C VAL A 259 16.81 -2.58 -2.66
N ASP A 260 17.61 -3.42 -2.03
CA ASP A 260 18.77 -3.04 -1.26
C ASP A 260 20.00 -3.87 -1.70
N CYS A 261 21.08 -3.85 -0.91
CA CYS A 261 22.39 -4.35 -1.34
C CYS A 261 22.84 -3.69 -2.64
N VAL A 262 22.70 -2.36 -2.69
CA VAL A 262 23.06 -1.52 -3.83
C VAL A 262 24.39 -0.82 -3.55
N ASP A 263 25.15 -0.56 -4.61
CA ASP A 263 26.39 0.18 -4.49
C ASP A 263 26.10 1.66 -4.22
N VAL A 264 26.58 2.15 -3.07
CA VAL A 264 26.44 3.55 -2.67
C VAL A 264 27.72 4.29 -3.05
N THR A 265 27.58 5.32 -3.88
CA THR A 265 28.68 6.14 -4.39
C THR A 265 28.77 7.52 -3.71
N GLY A 266 28.04 7.71 -2.60
CA GLY A 266 27.93 8.97 -1.86
C GLY A 266 29.14 9.30 -0.98
N VAL A 267 29.41 10.60 -0.82
CA VAL A 267 30.45 11.14 0.07
C VAL A 267 29.97 10.99 1.52
N GLY A 268 30.65 10.17 2.33
CA GLY A 268 30.24 9.93 3.73
C GLY A 268 30.78 8.66 4.39
N GLY A 269 31.38 7.74 3.61
CA GLY A 269 32.18 6.65 4.18
C GLY A 269 31.41 5.43 4.70
N PHE A 270 30.09 5.33 4.48
CA PHE A 270 29.35 4.11 4.80
C PHE A 270 29.82 2.95 3.91
N GLY A 271 30.56 2.02 4.51
CA GLY A 271 30.94 0.73 3.93
C GLY A 271 32.15 0.72 2.98
N GLN A 272 33.05 1.71 3.03
CA GLN A 272 34.27 1.67 2.20
C GLN A 272 35.07 0.37 2.43
N ASN A 273 34.95 -0.57 1.50
CA ASN A 273 36.07 -1.42 1.13
C ASN A 273 37.07 -0.50 0.41
N ASN A 274 38.06 -0.05 1.16
CA ASN A 274 39.16 0.83 0.78
C ASN A 274 40.05 0.34 -0.40
N ASN A 275 39.57 -0.56 -1.28
CA ASN A 275 40.36 -1.20 -2.32
C ASN A 275 39.70 -1.30 -3.70
N THR A 276 38.63 -0.55 -3.98
CA THR A 276 38.09 -0.39 -5.35
C THR A 276 38.03 1.09 -5.74
N THR A 277 38.22 1.40 -7.03
CA THR A 277 38.21 2.79 -7.55
C THR A 277 37.22 2.90 -8.72
N PRO A 278 36.17 3.75 -8.61
CA PRO A 278 35.83 4.57 -7.43
C PRO A 278 35.39 3.71 -6.23
N PRO A 279 35.57 4.19 -4.98
CA PRO A 279 35.16 3.44 -3.80
C PRO A 279 33.64 3.24 -3.81
N SER A 280 33.21 2.00 -3.97
CA SER A 280 31.81 1.59 -3.98
C SER A 280 31.59 0.61 -2.83
N ALA A 281 30.80 1.03 -1.86
CA ALA A 281 30.35 0.18 -0.78
C ALA A 281 28.99 -0.41 -1.12
N THR A 282 28.87 -1.74 -1.19
CA THR A 282 27.56 -2.37 -1.24
C THR A 282 26.90 -2.19 0.14
N PHE A 283 25.78 -1.49 0.18
CA PHE A 283 25.02 -1.26 1.41
C PHE A 283 23.74 -2.10 1.38
N CYS A 284 23.65 -3.05 2.31
CA CYS A 284 22.47 -3.87 2.56
C CYS A 284 21.75 -3.36 3.81
N GLY A 285 20.43 -3.35 3.78
CA GLY A 285 19.61 -2.76 4.82
C GLY A 285 18.40 -2.05 4.24
N THR A 286 17.30 -2.11 4.97
CA THR A 286 16.07 -1.36 4.63
C THR A 286 16.32 0.15 4.58
N SER A 287 17.39 0.67 5.16
CA SER A 287 17.77 2.08 5.00
C SER A 287 18.26 2.44 3.58
N ALA A 288 18.33 1.49 2.64
CA ALA A 288 18.63 1.73 1.22
C ALA A 288 17.36 1.82 0.34
N THR A 289 16.24 1.31 0.86
CA THR A 289 14.99 1.13 0.10
C THR A 289 14.21 2.45 -0.07
N PRO A 290 14.21 3.41 0.87
CA PRO A 290 13.58 4.72 0.68
C PRO A 290 14.23 5.52 -0.44
N GLU A 291 15.55 5.42 -0.58
CA GLU A 291 16.32 6.10 -1.62
C GLU A 291 15.97 5.53 -2.99
N ALA A 292 15.92 4.20 -3.11
CA ALA A 292 15.50 3.53 -4.34
C ALA A 292 14.07 3.94 -4.73
N THR A 293 13.14 3.89 -3.76
CA THR A 293 11.74 4.27 -3.99
C THR A 293 11.57 5.76 -4.28
N GLY A 294 12.29 6.61 -3.56
CA GLY A 294 12.31 8.05 -3.76
C GLY A 294 12.87 8.44 -5.12
N ALA A 295 13.91 7.76 -5.60
CA ALA A 295 14.45 7.94 -6.94
C ALA A 295 13.41 7.57 -8.01
N VAL A 296 12.68 6.47 -7.84
CA VAL A 296 11.57 6.12 -8.75
C VAL A 296 10.47 7.18 -8.73
N LEU A 297 10.06 7.65 -7.55
CA LEU A 297 9.07 8.73 -7.45
C LEU A 297 9.55 10.03 -8.10
N ALA A 298 10.82 10.41 -7.92
CA ALA A 298 11.39 11.59 -8.55
C ALA A 298 11.36 11.46 -10.08
N LEU A 299 11.76 10.29 -10.62
CA LEU A 299 11.66 10.00 -12.05
C LEU A 299 10.21 10.12 -12.54
N LEU A 300 9.26 9.48 -11.87
CA LEU A 300 7.85 9.51 -12.26
C LEU A 300 7.27 10.93 -12.22
N LYS A 301 7.54 11.71 -11.16
CA LYS A 301 7.06 13.10 -11.06
C LYS A 301 7.71 14.02 -12.09
N SER A 302 8.98 13.80 -12.42
CA SER A 302 9.66 14.56 -13.48
C SER A 302 9.13 14.21 -14.87
N ALA A 303 8.81 12.95 -15.13
CA ALA A 303 8.30 12.47 -16.41
C ALA A 303 6.83 12.85 -16.63
N PHE A 304 6.04 12.94 -15.55
CA PHE A 304 4.60 13.22 -15.60
C PHE A 304 4.22 14.36 -14.65
N PRO A 305 4.73 15.60 -14.88
CA PRO A 305 4.53 16.73 -13.97
C PRO A 305 3.08 17.21 -13.88
N SER A 306 2.24 16.87 -14.87
CA SER A 306 0.80 17.17 -14.88
C SER A 306 -0.07 16.06 -14.28
N SER A 307 0.52 14.98 -13.78
CA SER A 307 -0.23 13.89 -13.14
C SER A 307 -0.89 14.37 -11.86
N THR A 308 -2.15 14.01 -11.66
CA THR A 308 -2.91 14.26 -10.41
C THR A 308 -2.84 13.09 -9.43
N LEU A 309 -2.14 12.01 -9.79
CA LEU A 309 -2.00 10.84 -8.93
C LEU A 309 -1.13 11.16 -7.70
N SER A 310 -1.51 10.60 -6.55
CA SER A 310 -0.65 10.62 -5.37
C SER A 310 0.62 9.79 -5.61
N SER A 311 1.68 10.07 -4.86
CA SER A 311 2.93 9.27 -4.94
C SER A 311 2.65 7.77 -4.73
N SER A 312 1.77 7.41 -3.78
CA SER A 312 1.35 6.02 -3.57
C SER A 312 0.66 5.43 -4.79
N ALA A 313 -0.27 6.15 -5.43
CA ALA A 313 -0.99 5.67 -6.59
C ALA A 313 -0.06 5.49 -7.81
N MET A 314 0.92 6.38 -7.99
CA MET A 314 1.93 6.26 -9.05
C MET A 314 2.77 4.99 -8.89
N LEU A 315 3.19 4.67 -7.67
CA LEU A 315 3.94 3.44 -7.38
C LEU A 315 3.06 2.20 -7.51
N GLN A 316 1.84 2.22 -6.94
CA GLN A 316 0.88 1.11 -7.01
C GLN A 316 0.52 0.71 -8.44
N ALA A 317 0.38 1.69 -9.34
CA ALA A 317 -0.03 1.44 -10.73
C ALA A 317 0.92 0.49 -11.49
N GLY A 318 2.19 0.40 -11.07
CA GLY A 318 3.18 -0.47 -11.71
C GLY A 318 3.98 -1.34 -10.76
N ALA A 319 3.59 -1.43 -9.49
CA ALA A 319 4.26 -2.30 -8.54
C ALA A 319 4.21 -3.75 -9.07
N GLN A 320 5.38 -4.39 -9.13
CA GLN A 320 5.47 -5.79 -9.53
C GLN A 320 4.93 -6.64 -8.38
N ALA A 321 3.79 -7.30 -8.62
CA ALA A 321 3.17 -8.18 -7.64
C ALA A 321 4.14 -9.29 -7.24
N LEU A 322 4.28 -9.47 -5.93
CA LEU A 322 5.13 -10.49 -5.32
C LEU A 322 4.24 -11.42 -4.50
N THR A 323 4.08 -12.65 -4.98
CA THR A 323 3.35 -13.71 -4.30
C THR A 323 4.27 -14.90 -4.15
N SER A 324 4.79 -15.11 -2.94
CA SER A 324 5.63 -16.27 -2.59
C SER A 324 4.90 -17.13 -1.55
N SER A 325 5.42 -18.32 -1.28
CA SER A 325 4.95 -19.15 -0.16
C SER A 325 5.00 -18.40 1.18
N ALA A 326 5.94 -17.47 1.33
CA ALA A 326 6.13 -16.66 2.54
C ALA A 326 5.01 -15.62 2.75
N SER A 327 4.29 -15.20 1.68
CA SER A 327 3.08 -14.39 1.85
C SER A 327 1.84 -15.23 2.22
N ASN A 328 1.99 -16.53 2.51
CA ASN A 328 0.89 -17.48 2.72
C ASN A 328 -0.15 -17.48 1.58
N GLY A 329 0.26 -17.15 0.35
CA GLY A 329 -0.64 -17.03 -0.79
C GLY A 329 -1.58 -15.80 -0.75
N SER A 330 -1.38 -14.88 0.20
CA SER A 330 -2.08 -13.59 0.18
C SER A 330 -1.60 -12.75 -1.01
N GLY A 331 -2.55 -12.31 -1.84
CA GLY A 331 -2.26 -11.37 -2.93
C GLY A 331 -1.79 -10.02 -2.37
N ASN A 332 -1.21 -9.18 -3.22
CA ASN A 332 -0.82 -7.83 -2.83
C ASN A 332 -2.06 -6.90 -2.73
N PRO A 333 -2.08 -5.95 -1.78
CA PRO A 333 -1.05 -5.73 -0.77
C PRO A 333 -1.11 -6.75 0.37
N ASN A 334 0.05 -7.10 0.93
CA ASN A 334 0.16 -7.99 2.10
C ASN A 334 1.27 -7.54 3.06
N GLY A 335 1.24 -8.06 4.29
CA GLY A 335 2.18 -7.74 5.35
C GLY A 335 3.65 -7.98 5.03
N VAL A 336 3.96 -8.81 4.03
CA VAL A 336 5.35 -9.11 3.66
C VAL A 336 5.85 -8.10 2.64
N TYR A 337 5.18 -8.01 1.50
CA TYR A 337 5.68 -7.29 0.31
C TYR A 337 5.02 -5.94 0.08
N GLY A 338 4.01 -5.58 0.88
CA GLY A 338 3.13 -4.45 0.59
C GLY A 338 2.47 -4.63 -0.78
N TYR A 339 2.31 -3.53 -1.53
CA TYR A 339 1.81 -3.54 -2.91
C TYR A 339 2.74 -4.25 -3.91
N GLY A 340 3.94 -4.65 -3.50
CA GLY A 340 4.92 -5.35 -4.33
C GLY A 340 6.20 -4.55 -4.55
N LEU A 341 7.05 -5.06 -5.45
CA LEU A 341 8.33 -4.43 -5.77
C LEU A 341 8.12 -3.16 -6.60
N VAL A 342 8.67 -2.04 -6.13
CA VAL A 342 8.68 -0.78 -6.86
C VAL A 342 9.37 -0.98 -8.21
N ASN A 343 8.69 -0.60 -9.29
CA ASN A 343 9.20 -0.78 -10.64
C ASN A 343 8.98 0.49 -11.47
N ALA A 344 10.07 1.21 -11.75
CA ALA A 344 10.01 2.48 -12.46
C ALA A 344 9.38 2.40 -13.85
N TYR A 345 9.74 1.38 -14.63
CA TYR A 345 9.24 1.21 -15.99
C TYR A 345 7.76 0.87 -15.99
N ASN A 346 7.34 -0.11 -15.20
CA ASN A 346 5.93 -0.50 -15.10
C ASN A 346 5.07 0.66 -14.58
N SER A 347 5.54 1.39 -13.57
CA SER A 347 4.82 2.56 -13.04
C SER A 347 4.69 3.63 -14.11
N ALA A 348 5.76 3.95 -14.84
CA ALA A 348 5.73 4.92 -15.92
C ALA A 348 4.78 4.49 -17.05
N ALA A 349 4.84 3.23 -17.46
CA ALA A 349 3.99 2.67 -18.51
C ALA A 349 2.50 2.66 -18.13
N ALA A 350 2.20 2.44 -16.85
CA ALA A 350 0.85 2.41 -16.32
C ALA A 350 0.22 3.80 -16.25
N ILE A 351 0.99 4.82 -15.87
CA ILE A 351 0.47 6.19 -15.67
C ILE A 351 0.64 7.10 -16.89
N ALA A 352 1.45 6.70 -17.88
CA ALA A 352 1.65 7.49 -19.08
C ALA A 352 0.33 7.70 -19.84
N PRO A 353 0.01 8.94 -20.26
CA PRO A 353 -1.11 9.20 -21.14
C PRO A 353 -1.05 8.33 -22.41
N LYS A 354 -2.18 7.79 -22.83
CA LYS A 354 -2.28 7.06 -24.10
C LYS A 354 -2.12 8.03 -25.28
N PRO A 355 -1.50 7.62 -26.40
CA PRO A 355 -1.37 8.47 -27.58
C PRO A 355 -2.74 8.88 -28.11
N LEU A 356 -2.80 10.01 -28.80
CA LEU A 356 -4.02 10.52 -29.42
C LEU A 356 -3.96 10.32 -30.94
N ALA A 357 -4.88 9.50 -31.46
CA ALA A 357 -5.14 9.38 -32.89
C ALA A 357 -6.22 10.39 -33.30
N THR A 358 -5.99 11.16 -34.36
CA THR A 358 -6.98 12.14 -34.85
C THR A 358 -7.12 12.05 -36.36
N ILE A 359 -8.36 11.98 -36.85
CA ILE A 359 -8.69 12.04 -38.27
C ILE A 359 -9.30 13.40 -38.55
N SER A 360 -8.60 14.23 -39.33
CA SER A 360 -9.03 15.58 -39.71
C SER A 360 -9.79 15.61 -41.04
N ALA A 361 -9.54 14.64 -41.92
CA ALA A 361 -10.28 14.46 -43.17
C ALA A 361 -10.57 12.97 -43.43
N PRO A 362 -11.78 12.62 -43.91
CA PRO A 362 -12.97 13.48 -43.98
C PRO A 362 -13.44 13.89 -42.57
N ALA A 363 -14.00 15.11 -42.47
CA ALA A 363 -14.51 15.63 -41.20
C ALA A 363 -15.76 14.85 -40.72
N ALA A 364 -16.61 14.43 -41.66
CA ALA A 364 -17.78 13.63 -41.36
C ALA A 364 -17.38 12.20 -40.95
N ASN A 365 -18.02 11.66 -39.91
CA ASN A 365 -17.80 10.29 -39.45
C ASN A 365 -18.22 9.24 -40.48
N ASN A 366 -19.18 9.58 -41.36
CA ASN A 366 -19.61 8.75 -42.47
C ASN A 366 -19.54 9.55 -43.77
N THR A 367 -18.87 8.99 -44.77
CA THR A 367 -18.74 9.58 -46.11
C THR A 367 -19.40 8.66 -47.13
N SER A 368 -20.36 9.19 -47.90
CA SER A 368 -21.01 8.45 -48.98
C SER A 368 -20.38 8.80 -50.32
N ILE A 369 -20.04 7.78 -51.11
CA ILE A 369 -19.47 7.91 -52.45
C ILE A 369 -20.13 6.91 -53.39
N GLN A 370 -19.92 7.10 -54.69
CA GLN A 370 -20.23 6.08 -55.69
C GLN A 370 -19.12 5.01 -55.71
N PRO A 371 -19.43 3.75 -56.06
CA PRO A 371 -18.39 2.75 -56.34
C PRO A 371 -17.38 3.26 -57.38
N GLY A 372 -16.10 3.05 -57.12
CA GLY A 372 -14.99 3.62 -57.90
C GLY A 372 -14.56 5.03 -57.44
N GLY A 373 -15.30 5.64 -56.52
CA GLY A 373 -14.96 6.94 -55.93
C GLY A 373 -13.74 6.90 -55.02
N THR A 374 -13.19 8.07 -54.74
CA THR A 374 -12.04 8.26 -53.86
C THR A 374 -12.40 9.08 -52.62
N VAL A 375 -11.72 8.81 -51.52
CA VAL A 375 -11.76 9.61 -50.28
C VAL A 375 -10.34 9.98 -49.90
N SER A 376 -10.11 11.25 -49.61
CA SER A 376 -8.83 11.71 -49.07
C SER A 376 -8.88 11.66 -47.55
N PHE A 377 -8.00 10.86 -46.96
CA PHE A 377 -7.81 10.76 -45.53
C PHE A 377 -6.65 11.63 -45.09
N SER A 378 -6.84 12.35 -43.99
CA SER A 378 -5.76 13.05 -43.31
C SER A 378 -5.88 12.81 -41.82
N GLY A 379 -4.76 12.49 -41.18
CA GLY A 379 -4.72 12.18 -39.78
C GLY A 379 -3.36 12.42 -39.16
N SER A 380 -3.36 12.50 -37.84
CA SER A 380 -2.19 12.83 -37.04
C SER A 380 -2.12 11.97 -35.79
N CYS A 381 -0.89 11.84 -35.31
CA CYS A 381 -0.54 11.18 -34.07
C CYS A 381 0.05 12.21 -33.10
N SER A 382 -0.37 12.15 -31.85
CA SER A 382 0.27 12.89 -30.75
C SER A 382 0.60 11.94 -29.61
N ALA A 383 1.76 12.15 -28.97
CA ALA A 383 2.14 11.40 -27.78
C ALA A 383 1.28 11.76 -26.56
N ASN A 384 0.44 12.81 -26.66
CA ASN A 384 -0.49 13.23 -25.61
C ASN A 384 0.20 13.52 -24.26
N GLY A 385 1.42 14.06 -24.30
CA GLY A 385 2.22 14.34 -23.10
C GLY A 385 2.99 13.14 -22.54
N ALA A 386 2.86 11.93 -23.10
CA ALA A 386 3.75 10.82 -22.79
C ALA A 386 5.12 10.96 -23.48
N PRO A 387 6.21 10.43 -22.90
CA PRO A 387 7.51 10.40 -23.56
C PRO A 387 7.49 9.50 -24.81
N GLY A 388 8.49 9.66 -25.68
CA GLY A 388 8.72 8.81 -26.86
C GLY A 388 8.16 9.33 -28.17
N SER A 389 8.53 8.65 -29.26
CA SER A 389 8.06 8.93 -30.62
C SER A 389 6.75 8.18 -30.91
N THR A 390 5.86 8.80 -31.67
CA THR A 390 4.64 8.15 -32.17
C THR A 390 4.79 7.64 -33.60
N ALA A 391 4.21 6.49 -33.88
CA ALA A 391 4.03 5.93 -35.21
C ALA A 391 2.54 5.93 -35.60
N LEU A 392 2.27 6.18 -36.88
CA LEU A 392 0.92 6.26 -37.45
C LEU A 392 0.77 5.17 -38.51
N ALA A 393 -0.34 4.43 -38.45
CA ALA A 393 -0.69 3.42 -39.45
C ALA A 393 -2.19 3.47 -39.79
N TRP A 394 -2.50 3.39 -41.06
CA TRP A 394 -3.85 3.31 -41.61
C TRP A 394 -4.19 1.90 -42.06
N ALA A 395 -5.44 1.50 -41.83
CA ALA A 395 -6.09 0.37 -42.48
C ALA A 395 -7.44 0.82 -43.05
N PHE A 396 -7.66 0.64 -44.36
CA PHE A 396 -8.85 1.17 -45.06
C PHE A 396 -9.94 0.13 -45.31
N GLY A 397 -9.74 -1.12 -44.87
CA GLY A 397 -10.63 -2.24 -45.11
C GLY A 397 -10.29 -3.03 -46.38
N THR A 398 -10.83 -4.25 -46.48
CA THR A 398 -10.59 -5.16 -47.60
C THR A 398 -11.25 -4.63 -48.87
N GLY A 399 -10.50 -4.50 -49.97
CA GLY A 399 -11.00 -3.98 -51.25
C GLY A 399 -10.78 -2.47 -51.45
N ALA A 400 -10.21 -1.77 -50.48
CA ALA A 400 -9.69 -0.41 -50.64
C ALA A 400 -8.31 -0.43 -51.33
N SER A 401 -8.01 0.60 -52.13
CA SER A 401 -6.71 0.77 -52.80
C SER A 401 -6.14 2.17 -52.56
N PRO A 402 -5.01 2.31 -51.84
CA PRO A 402 -4.30 1.25 -51.11
C PRO A 402 -5.11 0.74 -49.90
N SER A 403 -4.83 -0.48 -49.44
CA SER A 403 -5.52 -1.08 -48.27
C SER A 403 -4.92 -0.63 -46.93
N THR A 404 -3.67 -0.17 -46.92
CA THR A 404 -2.95 0.35 -45.74
C THR A 404 -2.04 1.51 -46.15
N SER A 405 -1.63 2.34 -45.19
CA SER A 405 -0.66 3.42 -45.41
C SER A 405 -0.02 3.86 -44.09
N THR A 406 1.18 4.42 -44.14
CA THR A 406 1.82 5.11 -42.99
C THR A 406 1.92 6.62 -43.20
N SER A 407 1.39 7.13 -44.31
CA SER A 407 1.37 8.57 -44.62
C SER A 407 0.30 9.30 -43.79
N SER A 408 0.60 10.52 -43.36
CA SER A 408 -0.37 11.41 -42.69
C SER A 408 -1.51 11.84 -43.61
N SER A 409 -1.29 11.82 -44.93
CA SER A 409 -2.31 12.10 -45.94
C SER A 409 -2.26 11.05 -47.05
N VAL A 410 -3.42 10.48 -47.40
CA VAL A 410 -3.54 9.43 -48.42
C VAL A 410 -4.91 9.48 -49.07
N THR A 411 -4.95 9.34 -50.39
CA THR A 411 -6.19 9.19 -51.16
C THR A 411 -6.43 7.71 -51.42
N VAL A 412 -7.66 7.26 -51.13
CA VAL A 412 -8.05 5.84 -51.19
C VAL A 412 -9.24 5.67 -52.10
N THR A 413 -9.15 4.71 -53.02
CA THR A 413 -10.24 4.32 -53.93
C THR A 413 -11.01 3.12 -53.37
N TYR A 414 -12.34 3.18 -53.43
CA TYR A 414 -13.23 2.08 -53.06
C TYR A 414 -14.01 1.61 -54.29
N ALA A 415 -13.48 0.60 -54.99
CA ALA A 415 -14.00 0.18 -56.29
C ALA A 415 -15.36 -0.53 -56.22
N THR A 416 -15.61 -1.29 -55.15
CA THR A 416 -16.82 -2.11 -54.98
C THR A 416 -17.83 -1.38 -54.10
N ALA A 417 -19.12 -1.57 -54.37
CA ALA A 417 -20.16 -1.15 -53.44
C ALA A 417 -20.01 -1.88 -52.09
N GLY A 418 -20.14 -1.15 -50.99
CA GLY A 418 -19.94 -1.69 -49.65
C GLY A 418 -19.67 -0.61 -48.61
N THR A 419 -19.62 -1.04 -47.35
CA THR A 419 -19.24 -0.18 -46.22
C THR A 419 -17.84 -0.54 -45.75
N TYR A 420 -16.97 0.45 -45.67
CA TYR A 420 -15.57 0.33 -45.29
C TYR A 420 -15.32 1.13 -44.01
N THR A 421 -14.42 0.63 -43.16
CA THR A 421 -13.97 1.35 -41.96
C THR A 421 -12.50 1.69 -42.12
N ALA A 422 -12.21 2.97 -42.33
CA ALA A 422 -10.86 3.49 -42.24
C ALA A 422 -10.49 3.62 -40.76
N THR A 423 -9.41 2.94 -40.36
CA THR A 423 -8.89 2.94 -39.00
C THR A 423 -7.50 3.56 -39.00
N LEU A 424 -7.34 4.64 -38.25
CA LEU A 424 -6.06 5.22 -37.91
C LEU A 424 -5.60 4.67 -36.57
N THR A 425 -4.48 3.97 -36.56
CA THR A 425 -3.81 3.50 -35.35
C THR A 425 -2.64 4.41 -35.05
N CYS A 426 -2.62 4.95 -33.83
CA CYS A 426 -1.49 5.66 -33.29
C CYS A 426 -0.81 4.83 -32.22
N THR A 427 0.50 4.61 -32.35
CA THR A 427 1.30 3.84 -31.39
C THR A 427 2.37 4.75 -30.80
N ASN A 428 2.51 4.79 -29.47
CA ASN A 428 3.65 5.39 -28.80
C ASN A 428 4.67 4.29 -28.46
N ASN A 429 5.90 4.46 -28.96
CA ASN A 429 6.96 3.47 -28.85
C ASN A 429 7.61 3.38 -27.46
N ALA A 430 7.48 4.39 -26.59
CA ALA A 430 8.11 4.38 -25.27
C ALA A 430 7.58 3.27 -24.35
N PHE A 431 6.27 2.96 -24.46
CA PHE A 431 5.61 1.93 -23.66
C PHE A 431 4.74 0.99 -24.51
N ASN A 432 4.91 1.02 -25.84
CA ASN A 432 4.16 0.25 -26.82
C ASN A 432 2.63 0.34 -26.62
N THR A 433 2.12 1.55 -26.36
CA THR A 433 0.68 1.79 -26.17
C THR A 433 0.07 2.31 -27.46
N SER A 434 -1.17 1.91 -27.75
CA SER A 434 -1.85 2.34 -28.96
C SER A 434 -3.27 2.82 -28.73
N THR A 435 -3.77 3.66 -29.63
CA THR A 435 -5.14 4.16 -29.65
C THR A 435 -5.58 4.32 -31.09
N THR A 436 -6.87 4.17 -31.35
CA THR A 436 -7.42 4.22 -32.71
C THR A 436 -8.46 5.31 -32.87
N ALA A 437 -8.56 5.82 -34.10
CA ALA A 437 -9.67 6.65 -34.56
C ALA A 437 -10.24 6.05 -35.85
N THR A 438 -11.54 6.18 -36.08
CA THR A 438 -12.19 5.56 -37.24
C THR A 438 -13.05 6.52 -38.05
N ARG A 439 -13.22 6.19 -39.33
CA ARG A 439 -14.17 6.81 -40.26
C ARG A 439 -14.84 5.73 -41.10
N MET A 440 -16.14 5.88 -41.32
CA MET A 440 -16.92 5.00 -42.19
C MET A 440 -16.99 5.61 -43.60
N VAL A 441 -16.84 4.76 -44.61
CA VAL A 441 -17.07 5.11 -46.01
C VAL A 441 -18.09 4.15 -46.58
N THR A 442 -19.19 4.66 -47.13
CA THR A 442 -20.21 3.87 -47.81
C THR A 442 -20.11 4.14 -49.31
N ALA A 443 -19.70 3.14 -50.09
CA ALA A 443 -19.80 3.14 -51.53
C ALA A 443 -21.18 2.58 -51.93
N ALA A 444 -22.12 3.45 -52.30
CA ALA A 444 -23.48 3.07 -52.64
C ALA A 444 -23.81 3.38 -54.11
N VAL A 445 -24.37 2.40 -54.81
CA VAL A 445 -24.96 2.62 -56.14
C VAL A 445 -26.16 3.57 -55.99
N PRO A 446 -26.37 4.55 -56.89
CA PRO A 446 -27.51 5.44 -56.78
C PRO A 446 -28.79 4.61 -56.88
N PRO A 447 -29.88 4.99 -56.18
CA PRO A 447 -31.17 4.39 -56.46
C PRO A 447 -31.49 4.58 -57.95
N PRO A 448 -32.08 3.56 -58.61
CA PRO A 448 -32.49 3.71 -60.00
C PRO A 448 -33.39 4.95 -60.11
N PRO A 449 -33.28 5.75 -61.20
CA PRO A 449 -34.13 6.91 -61.39
C PRO A 449 -35.60 6.48 -61.24
N PRO A 450 -36.46 7.31 -60.63
CA PRO A 450 -37.88 7.01 -60.58
C PRO A 450 -38.33 6.74 -62.01
N ALA A 451 -38.96 5.57 -62.23
CA ALA A 451 -39.38 5.16 -63.55
C ALA A 451 -40.09 6.33 -64.22
N SER A 452 -39.53 6.79 -65.34
CA SER A 452 -40.13 7.80 -66.19
C SER A 452 -41.47 7.24 -66.66
N GLY A 453 -42.53 7.57 -65.92
CA GLY A 453 -43.91 7.26 -66.29
C GLY A 453 -44.31 8.16 -67.45
N GLY A 454 -43.82 7.82 -68.65
CA GLY A 454 -44.16 8.49 -69.90
C GLY A 454 -44.55 7.47 -70.96
N GLY A 455 -45.86 7.35 -71.20
CA GLY A 455 -46.49 6.57 -72.28
C GLY A 455 -47.12 5.26 -71.76
N GLY A 456 -48.44 5.12 -71.69
CA GLY A 456 -49.40 5.39 -72.75
C GLY A 456 -49.97 4.06 -73.23
N GLY A 457 -50.85 3.46 -72.44
CA GLY A 457 -51.63 2.28 -72.80
C GLY A 457 -52.95 2.35 -72.04
N GLY A 458 -54.00 2.81 -72.72
CA GLY A 458 -55.33 2.92 -72.13
C GLY A 458 -55.82 1.56 -71.64
N LEU A 459 -56.13 1.47 -70.35
CA LEU A 459 -56.99 0.42 -69.82
C LEU A 459 -58.39 1.02 -69.70
N GLY A 460 -59.30 0.53 -70.54
CA GLY A 460 -60.70 0.96 -70.54
C GLY A 460 -61.41 0.69 -69.20
N LEU A 461 -62.53 1.38 -68.98
CA LEU A 461 -63.39 1.28 -67.79
C LEU A 461 -63.81 -0.17 -67.42
N PHE A 462 -63.59 -1.17 -68.28
CA PHE A 462 -63.93 -2.57 -68.04
C PHE A 462 -62.93 -3.37 -67.18
N SER A 463 -61.71 -2.87 -66.95
CA SER A 463 -60.74 -3.56 -66.08
C SER A 463 -60.79 -3.12 -64.60
N LEU A 464 -61.38 -1.95 -64.33
CA LEU A 464 -61.56 -1.42 -62.97
C LEU A 464 -62.73 -2.07 -62.21
N THR A 465 -63.70 -2.65 -62.90
CA THR A 465 -64.80 -3.40 -62.27
C THR A 465 -64.39 -4.83 -61.87
N ALA A 466 -63.45 -5.45 -62.60
CA ALA A 466 -62.95 -6.79 -62.28
C ALA A 466 -62.07 -6.84 -61.01
N LEU A 467 -61.31 -5.77 -60.72
CA LEU A 467 -60.46 -5.71 -59.52
C LEU A 467 -61.24 -5.34 -58.25
N ALA A 468 -62.33 -4.55 -58.37
CA ALA A 468 -63.25 -4.28 -57.27
C ALA A 468 -64.08 -5.51 -56.88
N ALA A 469 -64.40 -6.41 -57.83
CA ALA A 469 -65.13 -7.65 -57.56
C ALA A 469 -64.31 -8.70 -56.79
N LEU A 470 -62.99 -8.79 -57.03
CA LEU A 470 -62.11 -9.68 -56.24
C LEU A 470 -61.85 -9.15 -54.82
N GLY A 471 -61.77 -7.82 -54.63
CA GLY A 471 -61.59 -7.21 -53.31
C GLY A 471 -62.78 -7.37 -52.36
N ALA A 472 -64.01 -7.37 -52.88
CA ALA A 472 -65.22 -7.54 -52.07
C ALA A 472 -65.49 -9.00 -51.65
N ALA A 473 -65.08 -9.98 -52.45
CA ALA A 473 -65.25 -11.41 -52.14
C ALA A 473 -64.28 -11.89 -51.02
N GLU A 474 -63.04 -11.39 -51.01
CA GLU A 474 -62.04 -11.75 -49.98
C GLU A 474 -62.33 -11.09 -48.62
N ALA A 475 -62.87 -9.86 -48.63
CA ALA A 475 -63.26 -9.12 -47.41
C ALA A 475 -64.49 -9.72 -46.69
N MET A 476 -65.44 -10.31 -47.43
CA MET A 476 -66.58 -11.02 -46.84
C MET A 476 -66.22 -12.41 -46.29
N ARG A 477 -65.16 -13.06 -46.79
CA ARG A 477 -64.70 -14.37 -46.29
C ARG A 477 -63.96 -14.28 -44.96
N ARG A 478 -63.26 -13.16 -44.68
CA ARG A 478 -62.56 -12.95 -43.39
C ARG A 478 -63.45 -12.40 -42.26
N ARG A 479 -64.63 -11.85 -42.56
CA ARG A 479 -65.60 -11.41 -41.52
C ARG A 479 -66.49 -12.53 -40.93
N ARG A 480 -66.48 -13.74 -41.50
CA ARG A 480 -67.23 -14.91 -40.96
C ARG A 480 -66.41 -15.85 -40.07
N ILE A 481 -65.09 -15.71 -40.00
CA ILE A 481 -64.22 -16.61 -39.22
C ILE A 481 -63.81 -15.99 -37.86
N GLY A 482 -63.92 -14.67 -37.68
CA GLY A 482 -63.59 -13.98 -36.42
C GLY A 482 -64.73 -13.82 -35.39
N LEU A 483 -65.86 -14.54 -35.54
CA LEU A 483 -67.04 -14.46 -34.64
C LEU A 483 -67.47 -15.82 -34.06
N ARG A 484 -66.60 -16.84 -34.13
CA ARG A 484 -66.70 -18.08 -33.36
C ARG A 484 -65.31 -18.59 -32.99
N GLN A 485 -64.70 -17.97 -31.98
CA GLN A 485 -63.87 -18.61 -30.95
C GLN A 485 -63.70 -17.64 -29.78
#